data_AF-A0A3E4N441-F1
#
_entry.id   AF-A0A3E4N441-F1
#
_cell.length_a   1.000
_cell.length_b   1.000
_cell.length_c   1.000
_cell.angle_alpha   90.00
_cell.angle_beta   90.00
_cell.angle_gamma   90.00
#
_symmetry.space_group_name_H-M   'P 1'
#
loop_
_entity.id
_entity.type
_entity.pdbx_description
1 polymer ?
#
loop_
_entity_poly.entity_id
_entity_poly.type
_entity_poly.pdbx_seq_one_letter_code
_entity_poly.pdbx_strand_id
1 'polypeptide(L)'
;MEDSTMKAKDVNPSNFKVENVVFENDDFSIAIGIWENGERRMAMRWNGYGDDPGYPKLFKNPVWFMVDDSLILPFLNALRNVKDSDKKEIEAAILKF
;
A
#
# COMPACT_ATOMS: atom_id res chain seq x y z
N MET A 1 12.12 -21.73 -10.50
CA MET A 1 11.59 -20.48 -11.09
C MET A 1 11.49 -19.52 -9.94
N GLU A 2 12.13 -18.37 -10.05
CA GLU A 2 12.02 -17.30 -9.06
C GLU A 2 10.58 -16.80 -9.16
N ASP A 3 9.77 -17.22 -8.21
CA ASP A 3 8.35 -16.96 -8.23
C ASP A 3 8.17 -15.49 -7.83
N SER A 4 7.87 -14.66 -8.81
CA SER A 4 7.92 -13.21 -8.64
C SER A 4 6.73 -12.74 -7.83
N THR A 5 6.99 -12.27 -6.60
CA THR A 5 6.01 -11.55 -5.79
C THR A 5 5.44 -10.37 -6.57
N MET A 6 4.12 -10.23 -6.60
CA MET A 6 3.46 -9.07 -7.18
C MET A 6 3.70 -7.85 -6.27
N LYS A 7 4.44 -6.85 -6.78
CA LYS A 7 4.80 -5.67 -5.99
C LYS A 7 3.64 -4.67 -5.87
N ALA A 8 3.64 -3.91 -4.79
CA ALA A 8 2.64 -2.88 -4.50
C ALA A 8 2.42 -1.92 -5.67
N LYS A 9 3.50 -1.44 -6.27
CA LYS A 9 3.48 -0.50 -7.40
C LYS A 9 2.79 -1.05 -8.65
N ASP A 10 2.69 -2.37 -8.80
CA ASP A 10 2.08 -3.03 -9.95
C ASP A 10 0.55 -3.19 -9.77
N VAL A 11 0.03 -2.86 -8.58
CA VAL A 11 -1.39 -2.90 -8.24
C VAL A 11 -2.02 -1.51 -8.38
N ASN A 12 -2.65 -1.26 -9.52
CA ASN A 12 -3.26 0.03 -9.85
C ASN A 12 -4.72 -0.13 -10.29
N PRO A 13 -5.65 -0.46 -9.38
CA PRO A 13 -7.07 -0.46 -9.70
C PRO A 13 -7.54 0.97 -10.03
N SER A 14 -8.65 1.09 -10.77
CA SER A 14 -9.13 2.38 -11.28
C SER A 14 -9.51 3.39 -10.18
N ASN A 15 -9.80 2.90 -8.97
CA ASN A 15 -10.28 3.70 -7.85
C ASN A 15 -9.17 4.18 -6.90
N PHE A 16 -7.96 3.62 -6.99
CA PHE A 16 -6.84 4.00 -6.13
C PHE A 16 -5.53 4.05 -6.90
N LYS A 17 -4.99 5.26 -7.03
CA LYS A 17 -3.69 5.50 -7.67
C LYS A 17 -2.61 5.63 -6.61
N VAL A 18 -1.70 4.66 -6.55
CA VAL A 18 -0.54 4.69 -5.64
C VAL A 18 0.34 5.91 -5.95
N GLU A 19 0.64 6.71 -4.94
CA GLU A 19 1.64 7.78 -5.01
C GLU A 19 2.99 7.27 -4.47
N ASN A 20 2.97 6.61 -3.31
CA ASN A 20 4.16 6.09 -2.67
C ASN A 20 3.85 4.86 -1.80
N VAL A 21 4.85 4.00 -1.61
CA VAL A 21 4.78 2.81 -0.75
C VAL A 21 5.56 3.10 0.52
N VAL A 22 4.92 3.00 1.68
CA VAL A 22 5.52 3.34 2.98
C VAL A 22 6.03 2.12 3.74
N PHE A 23 5.56 0.93 3.37
CA PHE A 23 6.01 -0.35 3.86
C PHE A 23 5.80 -1.40 2.77
N GLU A 24 6.80 -2.23 2.50
CA GLU A 24 6.68 -3.38 1.61
C GLU A 24 7.67 -4.46 2.04
N ASN A 25 7.16 -5.64 2.34
CA ASN A 25 7.96 -6.86 2.43
C ASN A 25 7.44 -7.89 1.41
N ASP A 26 7.92 -9.13 1.49
CA ASP A 26 7.52 -10.17 0.52
C ASP A 26 6.01 -10.46 0.55
N ASP A 27 5.35 -10.32 1.70
CA ASP A 27 3.97 -10.75 1.88
C ASP A 27 2.96 -9.59 1.97
N PHE A 28 3.37 -8.38 2.31
CA PHE A 28 2.47 -7.30 2.70
C PHE A 28 2.99 -5.93 2.29
N SER A 29 2.05 -5.05 1.94
CA SER A 29 2.33 -3.69 1.49
C SER A 29 1.36 -2.68 2.08
N ILE A 30 1.88 -1.49 2.39
CA ILE A 30 1.10 -0.30 2.77
C ILE A 30 1.51 0.83 1.83
N ALA A 31 0.51 1.47 1.23
CA ALA A 31 0.69 2.57 0.29
C ALA A 31 -0.11 3.81 0.69
N ILE A 32 0.38 4.95 0.27
CA ILE A 32 -0.36 6.22 0.21
C ILE A 32 -0.70 6.48 -1.26
N GLY A 33 -1.92 6.91 -1.50
CA GLY A 33 -2.39 7.16 -2.86
C GLY A 33 -3.59 8.09 -2.88
N ILE A 34 -4.06 8.36 -4.10
CA ILE A 34 -5.24 9.18 -4.36
C ILE A 34 -6.42 8.27 -4.67
N TRP A 35 -7.49 8.39 -3.88
CA TRP A 35 -8.76 7.71 -4.12
C TRP A 35 -9.53 8.39 -5.25
N GLU A 36 -10.54 7.73 -5.81
CA GLU A 36 -11.30 8.23 -6.98
C GLU A 36 -11.97 9.59 -6.77
N ASN A 37 -12.25 9.96 -5.53
CA ASN A 37 -12.80 11.28 -5.17
C ASN A 37 -11.73 12.39 -5.05
N GLY A 38 -10.46 12.08 -5.32
CA GLY A 38 -9.33 13.01 -5.26
C GLY A 38 -8.69 13.12 -3.87
N GLU A 39 -9.20 12.43 -2.86
CA GLU A 39 -8.65 12.48 -1.51
C GLU A 39 -7.43 11.57 -1.38
N ARG A 40 -6.43 12.05 -0.64
CA ARG A 40 -5.27 11.23 -0.28
C ARG A 40 -5.68 10.26 0.82
N ARG A 41 -5.39 8.97 0.62
CA ARG A 41 -5.77 7.88 1.53
C ARG A 41 -4.57 6.95 1.78
N MET A 42 -4.62 6.25 2.91
CA MET A 42 -3.75 5.11 3.18
C MET A 42 -4.48 3.82 2.84
N ALA A 43 -3.74 2.88 2.27
CA ALA A 43 -4.27 1.57 1.98
C ALA A 43 -3.26 0.46 2.21
N MET A 44 -3.75 -0.75 2.45
CA MET A 44 -2.92 -1.91 2.73
C MET A 44 -3.40 -3.17 2.02
N ARG A 45 -2.49 -4.14 1.86
CA ARG A 45 -2.78 -5.42 1.21
C ARG A 45 -1.74 -6.50 1.54
N TRP A 46 -2.17 -7.75 1.45
CA TRP A 46 -1.30 -8.90 1.23
C TRP A 46 -0.90 -8.98 -0.24
N ASN A 47 0.38 -9.17 -0.51
CA ASN A 47 0.96 -9.30 -1.84
C ASN A 47 0.58 -10.64 -2.48
N GLY A 48 0.71 -10.68 -3.80
CA GLY A 48 0.45 -11.87 -4.61
C GLY A 48 1.70 -12.69 -4.85
N TYR A 49 1.51 -13.97 -5.15
CA TYR A 49 2.58 -14.91 -5.46
C TYR A 49 2.13 -15.82 -6.62
N GLY A 50 2.99 -15.97 -7.63
CA GLY A 50 2.64 -16.63 -8.89
C GLY A 50 1.38 -16.04 -9.52
N ASP A 51 0.39 -16.90 -9.76
CA ASP A 51 -0.90 -16.52 -10.36
C ASP A 51 -1.91 -15.96 -9.35
N ASP A 52 -1.62 -15.99 -8.04
CA ASP A 52 -2.49 -15.37 -7.03
C ASP A 52 -2.15 -13.88 -6.93
N PRO A 53 -3.10 -12.97 -7.20
CA PRO A 53 -2.84 -11.54 -7.13
C PRO A 53 -2.78 -11.00 -5.70
N GLY A 54 -2.95 -11.82 -4.66
CA GLY A 54 -2.96 -11.44 -3.24
C GLY A 54 -4.31 -10.89 -2.77
N TYR A 55 -4.37 -10.33 -1.56
CA TYR A 55 -5.63 -9.87 -0.95
C TYR A 55 -5.55 -8.44 -0.41
N PRO A 56 -6.64 -7.64 -0.51
CA PRO A 56 -7.93 -8.00 -1.09
C PRO A 56 -7.90 -8.10 -2.62
N LYS A 57 -8.83 -8.87 -3.18
CA LYS A 57 -9.03 -9.02 -4.64
C LYS A 57 -10.50 -9.12 -4.99
N LEU A 58 -10.86 -8.62 -6.16
CA LEU A 58 -12.14 -8.85 -6.83
C LEU A 58 -11.92 -9.89 -7.93
N PHE A 59 -12.24 -11.14 -7.65
CA PHE A 59 -11.88 -12.28 -8.50
C PHE A 59 -10.35 -12.35 -8.73
N LYS A 60 -9.89 -12.07 -9.96
CA LYS A 60 -8.47 -12.05 -10.33
C LYS A 60 -7.85 -10.64 -10.28
N ASN A 61 -8.64 -9.62 -9.94
CA ASN A 61 -8.18 -8.24 -9.95
C ASN A 61 -7.70 -7.83 -8.55
N PRO A 62 -6.40 -7.55 -8.38
CA PRO A 62 -5.87 -7.07 -7.11
C PRO A 62 -6.46 -5.69 -6.76
N VAL A 63 -6.85 -5.49 -5.51
CA VAL A 63 -7.33 -4.21 -4.99
C VAL A 63 -6.66 -3.88 -3.65
N TRP A 64 -6.99 -2.72 -3.10
CA TRP A 64 -6.42 -2.19 -1.87
C TRP A 64 -7.48 -2.10 -0.77
N PHE A 65 -7.13 -2.45 0.47
CA PHE A 65 -8.00 -2.21 1.63
C PHE A 65 -7.75 -0.79 2.15
N MET A 66 -8.76 0.08 2.11
CA MET A 66 -8.63 1.45 2.63
C MET A 66 -8.60 1.44 4.15
N VAL A 67 -7.63 2.16 4.70
CA VAL A 67 -7.51 2.40 6.14
C VAL A 67 -8.30 3.66 6.49
N ASP A 68 -8.98 3.65 7.64
CA ASP A 68 -9.70 4.83 8.14
C ASP A 68 -8.73 6.01 8.39
N ASP A 69 -9.15 7.24 8.03
CA ASP A 69 -8.28 8.41 8.08
C ASP A 69 -7.73 8.71 9.47
N SER A 70 -8.50 8.39 10.51
CA SER A 70 -8.08 8.59 11.91
C SER A 70 -6.86 7.76 12.29
N LEU A 71 -6.55 6.70 11.51
CA LEU A 71 -5.44 5.79 11.76
C LEU A 71 -4.19 6.10 10.92
N ILE A 72 -4.27 7.00 9.94
CA ILE A 72 -3.17 7.29 9.02
C ILE A 72 -1.93 7.79 9.76
N LEU A 73 -2.06 8.87 10.53
CA LEU A 73 -0.94 9.43 11.29
C LEU A 73 -0.41 8.47 12.37
N PRO A 74 -1.25 7.76 13.16
CA PRO A 74 -0.78 6.70 14.04
C PRO A 74 0.06 5.63 13.32
N PHE A 75 -0.39 5.15 12.15
CA PHE A 75 0.33 4.13 11.38
C PHE A 75 1.66 4.67 10.86
N LEU A 76 1.67 5.85 10.23
CA LEU A 76 2.89 6.46 9.70
C LEU A 76 3.95 6.66 10.80
N ASN A 77 3.54 7.13 11.98
CA ASN A 77 4.46 7.29 13.10
C ASN A 77 5.02 5.97 13.61
N ALA A 78 4.20 4.92 13.68
CA ALA A 78 4.64 3.59 14.09
C ALA A 78 5.64 2.99 13.09
N LEU A 79 5.41 3.17 11.78
CA LEU A 79 6.24 2.60 10.71
C LEU A 79 7.66 3.18 10.64
N ARG A 80 7.93 4.36 11.20
CA ARG A 80 9.26 5.02 11.14
C ARG A 80 10.45 4.15 11.55
N ASN A 81 10.21 3.17 12.44
CA ASN A 81 11.25 2.28 12.99
C ASN A 81 10.97 0.80 12.69
N VAL A 82 10.04 0.51 11.78
CA VAL A 82 9.72 -0.86 11.39
C VAL A 82 10.66 -1.28 10.25
N LYS A 83 11.13 -2.53 10.29
CA LYS A 83 11.92 -3.11 9.21
C LYS A 83 11.09 -3.11 7.92
N ASP A 84 11.72 -2.89 6.77
CA ASP A 84 11.07 -2.87 5.43
C ASP A 84 10.12 -1.67 5.19
N SER A 85 10.14 -0.69 6.10
CA SER A 85 9.54 0.63 5.89
C SER A 85 10.47 1.57 5.12
N ASP A 86 9.89 2.37 4.23
CA ASP A 86 10.62 3.48 3.59
C ASP A 86 10.45 4.75 4.42
N LYS A 87 11.48 5.04 5.23
CA LYS A 87 11.49 6.22 6.10
C LYS A 87 11.31 7.53 5.33
N LYS A 88 11.86 7.66 4.12
CA LYS A 88 11.76 8.88 3.33
C LYS A 88 10.32 9.11 2.87
N GLU A 89 9.69 8.06 2.37
CA GLU A 89 8.30 8.12 1.91
C GLU A 89 7.32 8.33 3.08
N ILE A 90 7.62 7.77 4.27
CA ILE A 90 6.86 8.04 5.50
C ILE A 90 6.94 9.52 5.89
N GLU A 91 8.14 10.11 5.98
CA GLU A 91 8.27 11.53 6.33
C GLU A 91 7.60 12.43 5.29
N ALA A 92 7.72 12.10 4.00
CA ALA A 92 7.04 12.83 2.93
C ALA A 92 5.51 12.73 3.03
N ALA A 93 4.97 11.58 3.43
CA ALA A 93 3.54 11.38 3.65
C ALA A 93 3.04 12.18 4.86
N ILE A 94 3.76 12.19 5.98
CA ILE A 94 3.37 12.92 7.19
C ILE A 94 3.23 14.42 6.92
N LEU A 95 4.08 15.03 6.08
CA LEU A 95 3.99 16.46 5.73
C LEU A 95 2.77 16.83 4.87
N LYS A 96 2.03 15.82 4.42
CA LYS A 96 0.98 15.91 3.40
C LYS A 96 -0.41 15.52 3.94
N PHE A 97 -0.48 15.16 5.22
CA PHE A 97 -1.69 14.87 6.00
C PHE A 97 -1.73 15.80 7.21
#